data_AF-A0A9W7Y7Q8-F1
#
_entry.id   AF-A0A9W7Y7Q8-F1
#
_cell.length_a   1.000
_cell.length_b   1.000
_cell.length_c   1.000
_cell.angle_alpha   90.00
_cell.angle_beta   90.00
_cell.angle_gamma   90.00
#
_symmetry.space_group_name_H-M   'P 1'
#
loop_
_entity.id
_entity.type
_entity.pdbx_description
1 polymer ?
#
loop_
_entity_poly.entity_id
_entity_poly.type
_entity_poly.pdbx_seq_one_letter_code
_entity_poly.pdbx_strand_id
1 'polypeptide(L)'
;MKIIPVPCLSDNYAYVLVDETTNTAAVVDPVEPEKVLPAVREAGVDLVAVLTTHHHADHSGGNSRITHMVPGLTVYGGDSRIAAMTNELRDGDEFTLGSLQVRAIKTLGHTSSSICYFVQDPKSHPQVVFTGDTLFVGGCGRLFEGTPADMHDSLNVRLAALPDETL
;
A
#
# COMPACT_ATOMS: atom_id res chain seq x y z
N MET A 1 15.80 0.45 -3.07
CA MET A 1 14.34 0.73 -3.19
C MET A 1 14.14 2.23 -3.36
N LYS A 2 13.18 2.64 -4.20
CA LYS A 2 12.80 4.05 -4.39
C LYS A 2 11.29 4.24 -4.28
N ILE A 3 10.85 5.30 -3.60
CA ILE A 3 9.43 5.66 -3.47
C ILE A 3 9.16 6.96 -4.22
N ILE A 4 8.11 6.97 -5.05
CA ILE A 4 7.67 8.16 -5.78
C ILE A 4 6.23 8.48 -5.35
N PRO A 5 6.01 9.52 -4.52
CA PRO A 5 4.67 9.96 -4.16
C PRO A 5 4.00 10.62 -5.37
N VAL A 6 2.73 10.28 -5.59
CA VAL A 6 1.88 10.82 -6.65
C VAL A 6 0.66 11.46 -6.00
N PRO A 7 0.56 12.81 -5.97
CA PRO A 7 -0.62 13.49 -5.44
C PRO A 7 -1.88 13.14 -6.24
N CYS A 8 -2.90 12.67 -5.55
CA CYS A 8 -4.19 12.29 -6.10
C CYS A 8 -5.32 13.05 -5.41
N LEU A 9 -6.42 13.25 -6.14
CA LEU A 9 -7.61 13.96 -5.67
C LEU A 9 -7.24 15.33 -5.04
N SER A 10 -7.78 15.65 -3.86
CA SER A 10 -7.47 16.87 -3.11
C SER A 10 -6.20 16.75 -2.27
N ASP A 11 -6.01 15.60 -1.63
CA ASP A 11 -5.06 15.41 -0.53
C ASP A 11 -4.64 13.93 -0.35
N ASN A 12 -5.03 13.03 -1.25
CA ASN A 12 -4.58 11.64 -1.23
C ASN A 12 -3.17 11.52 -1.85
N TYR A 13 -2.45 10.49 -1.43
CA TYR A 13 -1.21 10.07 -2.09
C TYR A 13 -1.34 8.62 -2.56
N ALA A 14 -1.11 8.41 -3.85
CA ALA A 14 -0.66 7.11 -4.33
C ALA A 14 0.88 7.06 -4.25
N TYR A 15 1.46 5.87 -4.18
CA TYR A 15 2.91 5.71 -4.14
C TYR A 15 3.37 4.68 -5.15
N VAL A 16 4.31 5.05 -6.03
CA VAL A 16 5.03 4.06 -6.85
C VAL A 16 6.22 3.55 -6.04
N LEU A 17 6.16 2.27 -5.68
CA LEU A 17 7.21 1.53 -5.00
C LEU A 17 8.07 0.85 -6.06
N VAL A 18 9.33 1.26 -6.17
CA VAL A 18 10.29 0.75 -7.15
C VAL A 18 11.34 -0.14 -6.47
N ASP A 19 11.46 -1.36 -6.98
CA ASP A 19 12.68 -2.16 -6.80
C ASP A 19 13.69 -1.82 -7.90
N GLU A 20 14.73 -1.09 -7.52
CA GLU A 20 15.81 -0.70 -8.43
C GLU A 20 16.73 -1.89 -8.81
N THR A 21 16.71 -2.99 -8.05
CA THR A 21 17.50 -4.19 -8.38
C THR A 21 16.93 -4.93 -9.58
N THR A 22 15.61 -5.11 -9.63
CA THR A 22 14.92 -5.86 -10.69
C THR A 22 14.23 -4.96 -11.71
N ASN A 23 14.23 -3.64 -11.50
CA ASN A 23 13.52 -2.66 -12.32
C ASN A 23 12.00 -2.90 -12.38
N THR A 24 11.43 -3.51 -11.35
CA THR A 24 9.99 -3.75 -11.21
C THR A 24 9.38 -2.80 -10.20
N ALA A 25 8.08 -2.51 -10.34
CA ALA A 25 7.36 -1.63 -9.44
C ALA A 25 5.99 -2.18 -9.04
N ALA A 26 5.53 -1.74 -7.88
CA ALA A 26 4.13 -1.79 -7.48
C ALA A 26 3.60 -0.36 -7.30
N VAL A 27 2.29 -0.19 -7.34
CA VAL A 27 1.65 1.05 -6.91
C VAL A 27 0.74 0.80 -5.71
N VAL A 28 0.84 1.68 -4.71
CA VAL A 28 -0.04 1.73 -3.55
C VAL A 28 -1.19 2.69 -3.82
N ASP A 29 -2.42 2.23 -3.61
CA ASP A 29 -3.68 3.00 -3.67
C ASP A 29 -3.86 3.88 -4.94
N PRO A 30 -3.86 3.30 -6.15
CA PRO A 30 -3.82 4.04 -7.42
C PRO A 30 -5.20 4.59 -7.84
N VAL A 31 -5.84 5.47 -7.05
CA VAL A 31 -7.19 6.00 -7.34
C VAL A 31 -7.30 6.74 -8.68
N GLU A 32 -6.23 7.40 -9.11
CA GLU A 32 -6.12 8.10 -10.42
C GLU A 32 -4.98 7.48 -11.27
N PRO A 33 -5.20 6.31 -11.93
CA PRO A 33 -4.19 5.65 -12.75
C PRO A 33 -3.58 6.54 -13.83
N GLU A 34 -4.34 7.49 -14.35
CA GLU A 34 -3.90 8.53 -15.29
C GLU A 34 -2.80 9.45 -14.74
N LYS A 35 -2.67 9.60 -13.42
CA LYS A 35 -1.56 10.31 -12.77
C LYS A 35 -0.41 9.38 -12.40
N VAL A 36 -0.72 8.15 -12.00
CA VAL A 36 0.26 7.13 -11.60
C VAL A 36 1.08 6.62 -12.78
N LEU A 37 0.42 6.22 -13.88
CA LEU A 37 1.09 5.55 -15.00
C LEU A 37 2.14 6.43 -15.70
N PRO A 38 1.97 7.76 -15.84
CA PRO A 38 3.05 8.63 -16.26
C PRO A 38 4.30 8.55 -15.37
N ALA A 39 4.14 8.53 -14.04
CA ALA A 39 5.27 8.43 -13.10
C ALA A 39 5.99 7.08 -13.23
N VAL A 40 5.24 5.98 -13.43
CA VAL A 40 5.80 4.65 -13.73
C VAL A 40 6.62 4.68 -15.02
N ARG A 41 6.08 5.28 -16.10
CA ARG A 41 6.78 5.37 -17.40
C ARG A 41 8.03 6.23 -17.32
N GLU A 42 7.97 7.36 -16.62
CA GLU A 42 9.12 8.26 -16.43
C GLU A 42 10.23 7.60 -15.62
N ALA A 43 9.87 6.77 -14.63
CA ALA A 43 10.83 5.97 -13.89
C ALA A 43 11.43 4.82 -14.70
N GLY A 44 10.83 4.44 -15.84
CA GLY A 44 11.35 3.39 -16.73
C GLY A 44 11.26 1.98 -16.13
N VAL A 45 10.25 1.71 -15.30
CA VAL A 45 10.09 0.47 -14.53
C VAL A 45 8.87 -0.34 -14.98
N ASP A 46 8.93 -1.66 -14.79
CA ASP A 46 7.83 -2.57 -15.10
C ASP A 46 6.84 -2.64 -13.93
N LEU A 47 5.62 -2.11 -14.12
CA LEU A 47 4.56 -2.21 -13.12
C LEU A 47 4.00 -3.64 -13.12
N VAL A 48 4.08 -4.32 -11.97
CA VAL A 48 3.66 -5.72 -11.82
C VAL A 48 2.56 -5.93 -10.78
N ALA A 49 2.37 -4.97 -9.86
CA ALA A 49 1.41 -5.11 -8.78
C ALA A 49 0.72 -3.81 -8.36
N VAL A 50 -0.47 -3.97 -7.77
CA VAL A 50 -1.20 -2.96 -7.02
C VAL A 50 -1.32 -3.42 -5.58
N LEU A 51 -1.00 -2.55 -4.63
CA LEU A 51 -1.16 -2.78 -3.20
C LEU A 51 -2.28 -1.86 -2.71
N THR A 52 -3.42 -2.42 -2.31
CA THR A 52 -4.55 -1.63 -1.82
C THR A 52 -4.63 -1.73 -0.31
N THR A 53 -4.54 -0.60 0.39
CA THR A 53 -4.54 -0.55 1.85
C THR A 53 -5.92 -0.87 2.42
N HIS A 54 -6.99 -0.34 1.81
CA HIS A 54 -8.36 -0.59 2.22
C HIS A 54 -9.37 -0.27 1.11
N HIS A 55 -10.64 -0.61 1.35
CA HIS A 55 -11.69 -0.62 0.32
C HIS A 55 -12.33 0.75 0.03
N HIS A 56 -11.96 1.83 0.72
CA HIS A 56 -12.57 3.13 0.39
C HIS A 56 -12.21 3.55 -1.03
N ALA A 57 -13.13 4.30 -1.65
CA ALA A 57 -13.09 4.60 -3.07
C ALA A 57 -11.91 5.51 -3.45
N ASP A 58 -11.46 6.35 -2.54
CA ASP A 58 -10.32 7.26 -2.70
C ASP A 58 -8.97 6.55 -2.64
N HIS A 59 -8.95 5.24 -2.32
CA HIS A 59 -7.76 4.38 -2.37
C HIS A 59 -7.90 3.29 -3.44
N SER A 60 -9.02 2.55 -3.42
CA SER A 60 -9.26 1.38 -4.27
C SER A 60 -10.00 1.68 -5.58
N GLY A 61 -10.57 2.88 -5.72
CA GLY A 61 -11.49 3.21 -6.83
C GLY A 61 -10.85 3.21 -8.22
N GLY A 62 -9.52 3.23 -8.29
CA GLY A 62 -8.77 3.13 -9.54
C GLY A 62 -8.35 1.71 -9.92
N ASN A 63 -8.52 0.71 -9.06
CA ASN A 63 -8.01 -0.66 -9.27
C ASN A 63 -8.53 -1.31 -10.56
N SER A 64 -9.85 -1.24 -10.80
CA SER A 64 -10.42 -1.74 -12.05
C SER A 64 -9.86 -0.98 -13.25
N ARG A 65 -9.71 0.35 -13.17
CA ARG A 65 -9.21 1.15 -14.29
C ARG A 65 -7.74 0.82 -14.62
N ILE A 66 -6.86 0.73 -13.62
CA ILE A 66 -5.44 0.45 -13.86
C ILE A 66 -5.21 -0.95 -14.41
N THR A 67 -5.96 -1.96 -13.95
CA THR A 67 -5.82 -3.34 -14.44
C THR A 67 -6.33 -3.53 -15.88
N HIS A 68 -7.26 -2.70 -16.35
CA HIS A 68 -7.64 -2.66 -17.76
C HIS A 68 -6.57 -1.97 -18.63
N MET A 69 -5.92 -0.92 -18.10
CA MET A 69 -4.86 -0.19 -18.81
C MET A 69 -3.55 -0.95 -18.86
N VAL A 70 -3.26 -1.75 -17.84
CA VAL A 70 -2.07 -2.60 -17.72
C VAL A 70 -2.54 -4.01 -17.35
N PRO A 71 -2.81 -4.88 -18.34
CA PRO A 71 -3.24 -6.25 -18.08
C PRO A 71 -2.14 -7.08 -17.40
N GLY A 72 -2.55 -7.99 -16.50
CA GLY A 72 -1.63 -8.93 -15.84
C GLY A 72 -1.11 -8.49 -14.47
N LEU A 73 -1.51 -7.31 -13.97
CA LEU A 73 -1.17 -6.87 -12.62
C LEU A 73 -1.76 -7.80 -11.55
N THR A 74 -0.96 -8.09 -10.52
CA THR A 74 -1.48 -8.70 -9.29
C THR A 74 -2.02 -7.61 -8.37
N VAL A 75 -3.27 -7.74 -7.91
CA VAL A 75 -3.89 -6.75 -7.02
C VAL A 75 -4.04 -7.39 -5.64
N TYR A 76 -3.26 -6.85 -4.70
CA TYR A 76 -3.22 -7.26 -3.31
C TYR A 76 -4.16 -6.40 -2.47
N GLY A 77 -4.85 -7.02 -1.51
CA GLY A 77 -5.72 -6.34 -0.57
C GLY A 77 -6.23 -7.29 0.53
N GLY A 78 -6.84 -6.73 1.58
CA GLY A 78 -7.36 -7.49 2.73
C GLY A 78 -8.87 -7.63 2.79
N ASP A 79 -9.58 -7.24 1.72
CA ASP A 79 -11.03 -7.06 1.74
C ASP A 79 -11.66 -7.44 0.40
N SER A 80 -12.68 -8.29 0.43
CA SER A 80 -13.45 -8.69 -0.75
C SER A 80 -14.20 -7.53 -1.43
N ARG A 81 -14.36 -6.40 -0.74
CA ARG A 81 -14.91 -5.14 -1.29
C ARG A 81 -13.93 -4.43 -2.22
N ILE A 82 -12.63 -4.77 -2.20
CA ILE A 82 -11.62 -4.19 -3.10
C ILE A 82 -11.84 -4.73 -4.52
N ALA A 83 -12.20 -3.84 -5.43
CA ALA A 83 -12.42 -4.20 -6.83
C ALA A 83 -11.11 -4.68 -7.50
N ALA A 84 -11.26 -5.62 -8.43
CA ALA A 84 -10.17 -6.23 -9.20
C ALA A 84 -9.07 -6.93 -8.37
N MET A 85 -9.31 -7.19 -7.07
CA MET A 85 -8.40 -7.96 -6.22
C MET A 85 -8.19 -9.36 -6.79
N THR A 86 -6.93 -9.77 -6.93
CA THR A 86 -6.55 -11.12 -7.39
C THR A 86 -5.85 -11.93 -6.30
N ASN A 87 -5.33 -11.27 -5.26
CA ASN A 87 -4.67 -11.93 -4.15
C ASN A 87 -5.10 -11.31 -2.81
N GLU A 88 -5.99 -12.00 -2.09
CA GLU A 88 -6.40 -11.61 -0.73
C GLU A 88 -5.27 -11.94 0.26
N LEU A 89 -4.95 -10.98 1.12
CA LEU A 89 -3.92 -11.09 2.15
C LEU A 89 -4.52 -11.14 3.56
N ARG A 90 -3.88 -11.93 4.42
CA ARG A 90 -4.13 -12.00 5.85
C ARG A 90 -3.00 -11.35 6.64
N ASP A 91 -3.22 -11.20 7.94
CA ASP A 91 -2.20 -10.68 8.84
C ASP A 91 -0.96 -11.57 8.83
N GLY A 92 0.21 -10.96 8.62
CA GLY A 92 1.49 -11.65 8.58
C GLY A 92 1.80 -12.36 7.26
N ASP A 93 0.91 -12.31 6.26
CA ASP A 93 1.23 -12.84 4.94
C ASP A 93 2.40 -12.08 4.31
N GLU A 94 3.28 -12.82 3.64
CA GLU A 94 4.47 -12.29 3.00
C GLU A 94 4.50 -12.62 1.51
N PHE A 95 5.01 -11.70 0.72
CA PHE A 95 5.28 -11.90 -0.71
C PHE A 95 6.47 -11.06 -1.15
N THR A 96 6.94 -11.28 -2.37
CA THR A 96 8.06 -10.55 -2.93
C THR A 96 7.62 -9.62 -4.06
N LEU A 97 8.17 -8.42 -4.08
CA LEU A 97 8.13 -7.51 -5.23
C LEU A 97 9.55 -7.37 -5.79
N GLY A 98 9.86 -8.14 -6.83
CA GLY A 98 11.24 -8.27 -7.28
C GLY A 98 12.10 -8.89 -6.18
N SER A 99 13.09 -8.14 -5.70
CA SER A 99 13.97 -8.47 -4.58
C SER A 99 13.50 -7.94 -3.23
N LEU A 100 12.44 -7.13 -3.19
CA LEU A 100 11.87 -6.58 -1.96
C LEU A 100 10.96 -7.61 -1.28
N GLN A 101 11.06 -7.70 0.04
CA GLN A 101 10.14 -8.49 0.87
C GLN A 101 9.01 -7.58 1.34
N VAL A 102 7.76 -8.01 1.19
CA VAL A 102 6.59 -7.25 1.62
C VAL A 102 5.80 -8.10 2.61
N ARG A 103 5.56 -7.55 3.80
CA ARG A 103 4.73 -8.17 4.84
C ARG A 103 3.45 -7.37 5.03
N ALA A 104 2.32 -8.05 4.95
CA ALA A 104 1.02 -7.51 5.27
C ALA A 104 0.84 -7.43 6.80
N ILE A 105 0.50 -6.25 7.30
CA ILE A 105 0.18 -6.03 8.71
C ILE A 105 -1.28 -5.59 8.77
N LYS A 106 -2.14 -6.44 9.31
CA LYS A 106 -3.54 -6.08 9.46
C LYS A 106 -3.69 -5.05 10.57
N THR A 107 -4.31 -3.92 10.25
CA THR A 107 -4.47 -2.78 11.17
C THR A 107 -5.94 -2.36 11.27
N LEU A 108 -6.66 -2.97 12.21
CA LEU A 108 -8.06 -2.65 12.46
C LEU A 108 -8.23 -1.23 13.02
N GLY A 109 -9.35 -0.58 12.68
CA GLY A 109 -9.71 0.72 13.23
C GLY A 109 -10.45 1.56 12.21
N HIS A 110 -9.72 2.04 11.20
CA HIS A 110 -10.33 2.83 10.13
C HIS A 110 -11.36 2.01 9.35
N THR A 111 -10.95 0.88 8.79
CA THR A 111 -11.86 -0.17 8.30
C THR A 111 -11.63 -1.48 9.07
N SER A 112 -12.51 -2.47 8.87
CA SER A 112 -12.41 -3.80 9.49
C SER A 112 -11.34 -4.71 8.84
N SER A 113 -10.62 -4.18 7.86
CA SER A 113 -9.81 -4.95 6.91
C SER A 113 -8.57 -4.21 6.41
N SER A 114 -8.28 -3.01 6.93
CA SER A 114 -7.10 -2.24 6.54
C SER A 114 -5.82 -3.06 6.69
N ILE A 115 -4.96 -2.97 5.68
CA ILE A 115 -3.63 -3.55 5.65
C ILE A 115 -2.61 -2.43 5.49
N CYS A 116 -1.62 -2.43 6.36
CA CYS A 116 -0.37 -1.72 6.15
C CYS A 116 0.64 -2.65 5.47
N TYR A 117 1.40 -2.14 4.49
CA TYR A 117 2.42 -2.92 3.78
C TYR A 117 3.80 -2.52 4.28
N PHE A 118 4.45 -3.38 5.08
CA PHE A 118 5.83 -3.18 5.50
C PHE A 118 6.77 -3.78 4.46
N VAL A 119 7.58 -2.92 3.84
CA VAL A 119 8.46 -3.25 2.73
C VAL A 119 9.91 -3.22 3.20
N GLN A 120 10.59 -4.33 2.99
CA GLN A 120 11.95 -4.57 3.39
C GLN A 120 12.86 -4.76 2.17
N ASP A 121 13.85 -3.87 2.04
CA ASP A 121 14.97 -4.00 1.12
C ASP A 121 16.21 -4.42 1.91
N PRO A 122 16.73 -5.66 1.74
CA PRO A 122 17.92 -6.12 2.45
C PRO A 122 19.18 -5.29 2.18
N LYS A 123 19.18 -4.48 1.12
CA LYS A 123 20.33 -3.67 0.69
C LYS A 123 20.19 -2.19 1.01
N SER A 124 19.02 -1.73 1.43
CA SER A 124 18.79 -0.32 1.76
C SER A 124 18.06 -0.14 3.07
N HIS A 125 18.49 0.85 3.83
CA HIS A 125 17.78 1.36 5.00
C HIS A 125 17.53 2.86 4.81
N PRO A 126 16.48 3.42 5.42
CA PRO A 126 15.47 2.73 6.24
C PRO A 126 14.49 1.86 5.43
N GLN A 127 13.76 0.99 6.15
CA GLN A 127 12.63 0.23 5.61
C GLN A 127 11.38 1.14 5.52
N VAL A 128 10.35 0.74 4.79
CA VAL A 128 9.17 1.59 4.54
C VAL A 128 7.89 0.89 4.97
N VAL A 129 6.92 1.62 5.52
CA VAL A 129 5.56 1.13 5.74
C VAL A 129 4.52 2.03 5.06
N PHE A 130 3.68 1.43 4.22
CA PHE A 130 2.52 2.12 3.67
C PHE A 130 1.32 1.92 4.58
N THR A 131 0.84 2.98 5.21
CA THR A 131 -0.11 2.90 6.33
C THR A 131 -1.58 3.13 5.95
N GLY A 132 -1.82 3.60 4.71
CA GLY A 132 -3.12 4.09 4.29
C GLY A 132 -3.69 5.05 5.32
N ASP A 133 -4.95 4.84 5.69
CA ASP A 133 -5.66 5.65 6.67
C ASP A 133 -5.54 5.13 8.11
N THR A 134 -4.59 4.22 8.40
CA THR A 134 -4.34 3.80 9.79
C THR A 134 -3.57 4.88 10.54
N LEU A 135 -2.42 5.29 10.00
CA LEU A 135 -1.49 6.25 10.60
C LEU A 135 -1.20 7.37 9.60
N PHE A 136 -1.33 8.61 10.06
CA PHE A 136 -0.91 9.82 9.35
C PHE A 136 0.24 10.49 10.10
N VAL A 137 0.97 11.38 9.42
CA VAL A 137 1.94 12.25 10.09
C VAL A 137 1.20 13.14 11.09
N GLY A 138 1.42 12.88 12.38
CA GLY A 138 0.77 13.61 13.48
C GLY A 138 -0.70 13.26 13.74
N GLY A 139 -1.22 12.15 13.19
CA GLY A 139 -2.63 11.77 13.36
C GLY A 139 -2.92 10.29 13.02
N CYS A 140 -4.20 9.93 13.04
CA CYS A 140 -4.68 8.61 12.62
C CYS A 140 -6.05 8.74 11.94
N GLY A 141 -6.46 7.70 11.21
CA GLY A 141 -7.77 7.68 10.58
C GLY A 141 -8.92 7.69 11.56
N ARG A 142 -10.06 8.21 11.11
CA ARG A 142 -11.34 8.08 11.83
C ARG A 142 -11.74 6.62 11.91
N LEU A 143 -12.37 6.23 13.01
CA LEU A 143 -12.79 4.86 13.29
C LEU A 143 -14.17 4.60 12.66
N PHE A 144 -14.23 4.27 11.37
CA PHE A 144 -15.51 4.01 10.72
C PHE A 144 -16.04 2.61 11.01
N GLU A 145 -15.17 1.60 11.06
CA GLU A 145 -15.57 0.20 11.23
C GLU A 145 -14.91 -0.51 12.43
N GLY A 146 -14.05 0.19 13.17
CA GLY A 146 -13.35 -0.35 14.35
C GLY A 146 -13.56 0.46 15.62
N THR A 147 -12.89 0.04 16.69
CA THR A 147 -12.95 0.65 18.03
C THR A 147 -11.65 1.39 18.38
N PRO A 148 -11.65 2.25 19.42
CA PRO A 148 -10.42 2.86 19.90
C PRO A 148 -9.37 1.84 20.36
N ALA A 149 -9.81 0.67 20.87
CA ALA A 149 -8.91 -0.41 21.24
C ALA A 149 -8.24 -1.04 20.00
N ASP A 150 -8.98 -1.21 18.90
CA ASP A 150 -8.43 -1.69 17.64
C ASP A 150 -7.36 -0.75 17.09
N MET A 151 -7.65 0.55 17.06
CA MET A 151 -6.67 1.55 16.60
C MET A 151 -5.48 1.64 17.56
N HIS A 152 -5.69 1.47 18.86
CA HIS A 152 -4.59 1.43 19.82
C HIS A 152 -3.65 0.25 19.55
N ASP A 153 -4.18 -0.95 19.32
CA ASP A 153 -3.41 -2.14 18.94
C ASP A 153 -2.64 -1.91 17.62
N SER A 154 -3.35 -1.42 16.59
CA SER A 154 -2.76 -1.10 15.30
C SER A 154 -1.58 -0.14 15.41
N LEU A 155 -1.73 0.97 16.13
CA LEU A 155 -0.70 2.00 16.24
C LEU A 155 0.42 1.61 17.22
N ASN A 156 0.06 1.24 18.45
CA ASN A 156 0.99 1.17 19.58
C ASN A 156 1.54 -0.23 19.85
N VAL A 157 0.99 -1.26 19.21
CA VAL A 157 1.48 -2.63 19.33
C VAL A 157 2.07 -3.08 18.00
N ARG A 158 1.31 -2.95 16.90
CA ARG A 158 1.72 -3.48 15.60
C ARG A 158 2.70 -2.58 14.87
N LEU A 159 2.32 -1.32 14.61
CA LEU A 159 3.17 -0.39 13.87
C LEU A 159 4.35 0.10 14.74
N ALA A 160 4.14 0.34 16.03
CA ALA A 160 5.22 0.72 16.95
C ALA A 160 6.25 -0.40 17.21
N ALA A 161 5.97 -1.65 16.81
CA ALA A 161 6.96 -2.74 16.87
C ALA A 161 7.87 -2.80 15.64
N LEU A 162 7.64 -1.97 14.62
CA LEU A 162 8.56 -1.83 13.49
C LEU A 162 9.83 -1.08 13.94
N PRO A 163 10.96 -1.22 13.21
CA PRO A 163 12.19 -0.49 13.52
C PRO A 163 11.96 1.03 13.59
N ASP A 164 12.61 1.71 14.54
CA ASP A 164 12.44 3.15 14.78
C ASP A 164 12.74 4.01 13.54
N GLU A 165 13.64 3.57 12.67
CA GLU A 165 14.01 4.28 11.45
C GLU A 165 13.00 4.12 10.30
N THR A 166 11.97 3.27 10.46
CA THR A 166 10.98 3.00 9.39
C THR A 166 10.32 4.30 8.92
N LEU A 167 10.31 4.50 7.60
CA LEU A 167 9.61 5.61 6.94
C LEU A 167 8.14 5.32 6.73
#